data_AF-A0A1G6QRN5-F1
#
_entry.id   AF-A0A1G6QRN5-F1
#
_cell.length_a   1.000
_cell.length_b   1.000
_cell.length_c   1.000
_cell.angle_alpha   90.00
_cell.angle_beta   90.00
_cell.angle_gamma   90.00
#
_symmetry.space_group_name_H-M   'P 1'
#
loop_
_entity.id
_entity.type
_entity.pdbx_description
1 polymer ?
#
loop_
_entity_poly.entity_id
_entity_poly.type
_entity_poly.pdbx_seq_one_letter_code
_entity_poly.pdbx_strand_id
1 'polypeptide(L)'
;MESEFRSRFVLLFELVENAGLVKSRADVAARLNYRPQAFNEILKGRTNVGLDLIQKFCIEFGASPEYLVLGSGLYFREKNQHLNPSGACSYTNLSTAIDAVGVEPAESECKQCVDKERIISALQKVITTQDSQVANLQEMVCILNDRKGD
;
A
#
# COMPACT_ATOMS: atom_id res chain seq x y z
N MET A 1 -13.12 18.72 16.26
CA MET A 1 -11.93 18.23 15.56
C MET A 1 -11.24 17.12 16.35
N GLU A 2 -10.73 17.35 17.56
CA GLU A 2 -10.11 16.29 18.39
C GLU A 2 -11.05 15.11 18.70
N SER A 3 -12.36 15.37 18.78
CA SER A 3 -13.38 14.35 18.94
C SER A 3 -13.41 13.36 17.77
N GLU A 4 -13.12 13.79 16.54
CA GLU A 4 -13.22 12.93 15.36
C GLU A 4 -12.08 11.92 15.28
N PHE A 5 -10.85 12.33 15.57
CA PHE A 5 -9.69 11.42 15.64
C PHE A 5 -9.94 10.31 16.67
N ARG A 6 -10.47 10.68 17.83
CA ARG A 6 -10.83 9.73 18.87
C ARG A 6 -11.93 8.78 18.41
N SER A 7 -13.01 9.28 17.82
CA SER A 7 -14.10 8.44 17.31
C SER A 7 -13.61 7.44 16.27
N ARG A 8 -12.74 7.86 15.34
CA ARG A 8 -12.15 6.97 14.33
C ARG A 8 -11.21 5.93 14.96
N PHE A 9 -10.42 6.33 15.95
CA PHE A 9 -9.57 5.41 16.71
C PHE A 9 -10.39 4.35 17.43
N VAL A 10 -11.47 4.75 18.12
CA VAL A 10 -12.37 3.82 18.81
C VAL A 10 -13.01 2.84 17.83
N LEU A 11 -13.48 3.33 16.67
CA LEU A 11 -14.04 2.47 15.63
C LEU A 11 -13.03 1.42 15.15
N LEU A 12 -11.79 1.83 14.86
CA LEU A 12 -10.75 0.89 14.44
C LEU A 12 -10.42 -0.13 15.53
N PHE A 13 -10.37 0.31 16.79
CA PHE A 13 -10.21 -0.58 17.93
C PHE A 13 -11.34 -1.63 17.99
N GLU A 14 -12.60 -1.21 17.83
CA GLU A 14 -13.75 -2.12 17.82
C GLU A 14 -13.67 -3.11 16.66
N LEU A 15 -13.19 -2.70 15.48
CA LEU A 15 -12.97 -3.62 14.36
C LEU A 15 -11.91 -4.68 14.68
N VAL A 16 -10.82 -4.30 15.34
CA VAL A 16 -9.78 -5.23 15.81
C VAL A 16 -10.32 -6.20 16.87
N GLU A 17 -11.13 -5.69 17.82
CA GLU A 17 -11.79 -6.48 18.87
C GLU A 17 -12.77 -7.49 18.26
N ASN A 18 -13.63 -7.04 17.35
CA ASN A 18 -14.63 -7.88 16.67
C ASN A 18 -14.02 -8.91 15.72
N ALA A 19 -12.85 -8.62 15.13
CA ALA A 19 -12.10 -9.57 14.32
C ALA A 19 -11.40 -10.66 15.15
N GLY A 20 -11.44 -10.59 16.49
CA GLY A 20 -10.79 -11.56 17.38
C GLY A 20 -9.26 -11.48 17.36
N LEU A 21 -8.68 -10.37 16.90
CA LEU A 21 -7.23 -10.17 16.84
C LEU A 21 -6.60 -9.89 18.21
N VAL A 22 -7.43 -9.64 19.22
CA VAL A 22 -7.06 -9.25 20.57
C VAL A 22 -7.93 -9.98 21.57
N LYS A 23 -7.35 -10.35 22.73
CA LYS A 23 -8.07 -11.13 23.74
C LYS A 23 -8.89 -10.27 24.68
N SER A 24 -8.44 -9.04 24.93
CA SER A 24 -9.09 -8.07 25.80
C SER A 24 -8.55 -6.66 25.58
N ARG A 25 -9.26 -5.64 26.10
CA ARG A 25 -8.76 -4.25 26.12
C ARG A 25 -7.42 -4.09 26.84
N ALA A 26 -7.19 -4.87 27.89
CA ALA A 26 -5.92 -4.84 28.64
C ALA A 26 -4.75 -5.42 27.82
N ASP A 27 -5.03 -6.46 27.02
CA ASP A 27 -4.08 -7.06 26.09
C ASP A 27 -3.63 -6.03 25.03
N VAL A 28 -4.59 -5.27 24.48
CA VAL A 28 -4.27 -4.17 23.54
C VAL A 28 -3.42 -3.09 24.19
N ALA A 29 -3.80 -2.63 25.39
CA ALA A 29 -3.00 -1.63 26.10
C ALA A 29 -1.57 -2.11 26.35
N ALA A 30 -1.39 -3.39 26.70
CA ALA A 30 -0.07 -4.00 26.89
C ALA A 30 0.75 -4.04 25.58
N ARG A 31 0.16 -4.49 24.46
CA ARG A 31 0.81 -4.54 23.14
C ARG A 31 1.25 -3.16 22.65
N LEU A 32 0.45 -2.13 22.95
CA LEU A 32 0.76 -0.74 22.61
C LEU A 32 1.67 -0.05 23.65
N ASN A 33 2.18 -0.78 24.64
CA ASN A 33 2.96 -0.24 25.75
C ASN A 33 2.30 1.01 26.38
N TYR A 34 1.01 0.89 26.68
CA TYR A 34 0.17 1.95 27.22
C TYR A 34 -0.48 1.53 28.53
N ARG A 35 -0.75 2.48 29.43
CA ARG A 35 -1.37 2.17 30.72
C ARG A 35 -2.85 1.77 30.50
N PRO A 36 -3.33 0.62 31.00
CA PRO A 36 -4.71 0.17 30.78
C PRO A 36 -5.77 1.17 31.25
N GLN A 37 -5.51 1.87 32.36
CA GLN A 37 -6.41 2.91 32.87
C GLN A 37 -6.53 4.07 31.88
N ALA A 38 -5.41 4.61 31.41
CA ALA A 38 -5.39 5.71 30.44
C ALA A 38 -6.03 5.29 29.10
N PHE A 39 -5.76 4.07 28.65
CA PHE A 39 -6.40 3.51 27.45
C PHE A 39 -7.92 3.47 27.57
N ASN A 40 -8.44 3.01 28.73
CA ASN A 40 -9.88 2.98 28.98
C ASN A 40 -10.52 4.38 29.03
N GLU A 41 -9.82 5.39 29.53
CA GLU A 41 -10.33 6.77 29.52
C GLU A 41 -10.46 7.30 28.08
N ILE A 42 -9.55 6.93 27.18
CA ILE A 42 -9.65 7.26 25.74
C ILE A 42 -10.86 6.56 25.12
N LEU A 43 -11.01 5.25 25.35
CA LEU A 43 -12.15 4.48 24.83
C LEU A 43 -13.50 5.00 25.33
N LYS A 44 -13.55 5.51 26.56
CA LYS A 44 -14.75 6.12 27.16
C LYS A 44 -14.99 7.57 26.73
N GLY A 45 -14.12 8.14 25.89
CA GLY A 45 -14.27 9.50 25.40
C GLY A 45 -13.85 10.60 26.38
N ARG A 46 -13.23 10.24 27.51
CA ARG A 46 -12.82 11.19 28.56
C ARG A 46 -11.47 11.85 28.26
N THR A 47 -10.65 11.20 27.44
CA THR A 47 -9.33 11.69 27.01
C THR A 47 -9.19 11.56 25.50
N ASN A 48 -8.45 12.49 24.89
CA ASN A 48 -8.10 12.42 23.47
C ASN A 48 -7.01 11.38 23.22
N VAL A 49 -6.98 10.85 21.99
CA VAL A 49 -5.94 9.93 21.55
C VAL A 49 -4.67 10.71 21.20
N GLY A 50 -3.54 10.32 21.78
CA GLY A 50 -2.23 10.90 21.46
C GLY A 50 -1.64 10.34 20.17
N LEU A 51 -0.81 11.13 19.48
CA LEU A 51 -0.17 10.72 18.22
C LEU A 51 0.71 9.48 18.39
N ASP A 52 1.45 9.37 19.51
CA ASP A 52 2.26 8.19 19.84
C ASP A 52 1.41 6.90 19.89
N LEU A 53 0.21 6.99 20.48
CA LEU A 53 -0.69 5.85 20.57
C LEU A 53 -1.27 5.49 19.18
N ILE A 54 -1.62 6.49 18.37
CA ILE A 54 -2.04 6.28 16.96
C ILE A 54 -0.94 5.56 16.19
N GLN A 55 0.30 6.05 16.26
CA GLN A 55 1.43 5.46 15.54
C GLN A 55 1.62 3.99 15.91
N LYS A 56 1.65 3.68 17.22
CA LYS A 56 1.79 2.31 17.71
C LYS A 56 0.64 1.43 17.24
N PHE A 57 -0.59 1.94 17.25
CA PHE A 57 -1.76 1.21 16.78
C PHE A 57 -1.69 0.90 15.28
N CYS A 58 -1.28 1.86 14.46
CA CYS A 58 -1.06 1.67 13.02
C CYS A 58 0.00 0.60 12.73
N ILE A 59 1.11 0.61 13.48
CA ILE A 59 2.19 -0.37 13.33
C ILE A 59 1.73 -1.76 13.77
N GLU A 60 1.11 -1.86 14.95
CA GLU A 60 0.76 -3.13 15.59
C GLU A 60 -0.39 -3.87 14.90
N PHE A 61 -1.40 -3.12 14.43
CA PHE A 61 -2.63 -3.69 13.87
C PHE A 61 -2.81 -3.41 12.38
N GLY A 62 -1.84 -2.76 11.74
CA GLY A 62 -1.93 -2.37 10.33
C GLY A 62 -3.07 -1.39 10.06
N ALA A 63 -3.47 -0.58 11.05
CA ALA A 63 -4.49 0.43 10.86
C ALA A 63 -4.01 1.56 9.93
N SER A 64 -4.93 2.13 9.17
CA SER A 64 -4.62 3.18 8.21
C SER A 64 -4.48 4.55 8.90
N PRO A 65 -3.30 5.19 8.82
CA PRO A 65 -3.14 6.57 9.29
C PRO A 65 -3.95 7.55 8.45
N GLU A 66 -4.21 7.24 7.17
CA GLU A 66 -5.05 8.05 6.29
C GLU A 66 -6.47 8.13 6.83
N TYR A 67 -7.05 6.99 7.20
CA TYR A 67 -8.39 6.96 7.79
C TYR A 67 -8.42 7.68 9.14
N LEU A 68 -7.46 7.41 10.03
CA LEU A 68 -7.41 8.08 11.34
C LEU A 68 -7.36 9.60 11.21
N VAL A 69 -6.52 10.11 10.31
CA VAL A 69 -6.24 11.53 10.20
C VAL A 69 -7.24 12.26 9.31
N LEU A 70 -7.49 11.73 8.12
CA LEU A 70 -8.31 12.38 7.10
C LEU A 70 -9.78 11.94 7.16
N GLY A 71 -10.06 10.75 7.71
CA GLY A 71 -11.42 10.19 7.75
C GLY A 71 -11.85 9.55 6.44
N SER A 72 -10.92 9.38 5.51
CA SER A 72 -11.12 8.79 4.19
C SER A 72 -10.24 7.56 3.99
N GLY A 73 -10.51 6.79 2.95
CA GLY A 73 -9.73 5.60 2.62
C GLY A 73 -10.13 4.37 3.44
N LEU A 74 -9.30 3.32 3.34
CA LEU A 74 -9.53 2.04 4.00
C LEU A 74 -9.19 2.10 5.49
N TYR A 75 -9.87 1.28 6.30
CA TYR A 75 -9.61 1.17 7.73
C TYR A 75 -8.25 0.55 8.06
N PHE A 76 -7.87 -0.49 7.30
CA PHE A 76 -6.63 -1.24 7.47
C PHE A 76 -5.86 -1.25 6.15
N ARG A 77 -4.54 -1.34 6.28
CA ARG A 77 -3.62 -1.34 5.15
C ARG A 77 -3.59 -2.72 4.52
N GLU A 78 -3.55 -2.76 3.20
CA GLU A 78 -3.37 -4.03 2.51
C GLU A 78 -1.99 -4.59 2.84
N LYS A 79 -1.91 -5.92 3.04
CA LYS A 79 -0.66 -6.62 3.40
C LYS A 79 0.47 -6.44 2.38
N ASN A 80 0.18 -5.90 1.20
CA ASN A 80 1.13 -5.63 0.12
C ASN A 80 1.61 -4.16 0.05
N GLN A 81 1.21 -3.30 0.98
CA GLN A 81 1.66 -1.91 1.05
C GLN A 81 2.81 -1.77 2.05
N HIS A 82 4.04 -2.02 1.60
CA HIS A 82 5.23 -1.64 2.36
C HIS A 82 5.32 -0.10 2.39
N LEU A 83 5.20 0.53 3.57
CA LEU A 83 5.82 1.83 3.76
C LEU A 83 7.31 1.62 3.80
N ASN A 84 8.00 2.27 2.88
CA ASN A 84 9.40 2.58 3.05
C ASN A 84 9.55 3.37 4.37
N PRO A 85 10.29 2.89 5.38
CA PRO A 85 10.48 3.63 6.63
C PRO A 85 11.42 4.84 6.48
N SER A 86 11.96 5.11 5.29
CA SER A 86 12.80 6.30 5.01
C SER A 86 11.96 7.53 4.63
N GLY A 87 10.89 7.78 5.39
CA GLY A 87 9.98 8.90 5.23
C GLY A 87 10.27 10.07 6.17
N ALA A 88 11.53 10.33 6.53
CA ALA A 88 11.87 11.59 7.18
C ALA A 88 11.83 12.71 6.12
N CYS A 89 10.78 13.53 6.16
CA CYS A 89 10.49 14.60 5.20
C CYS A 89 11.66 15.58 4.97
N SER A 90 11.79 16.08 3.74
CA SER A 90 12.08 17.50 3.53
C SER A 90 11.15 18.06 2.47
N TYR A 91 10.30 18.99 2.88
CA TYR A 91 9.51 19.81 1.97
C TYR A 91 10.47 20.79 1.30
N THR A 92 10.76 20.61 0.02
CA THR A 92 11.22 21.71 -0.82
C THR A 92 10.42 21.72 -2.10
N ASN A 93 10.10 22.93 -2.55
CA ASN A 93 9.07 23.20 -3.55
C ASN A 93 9.13 22.26 -4.77
N LEU A 94 7.95 21.77 -5.13
CA LEU A 94 7.60 20.58 -5.91
C LEU A 94 8.12 20.52 -7.36
N SER A 95 9.02 21.40 -7.83
CA SER A 95 9.44 21.39 -9.24
C SER A 95 10.87 21.83 -9.53
N THR A 96 11.68 22.29 -8.57
CA THR A 96 12.99 22.92 -8.90
C THR A 96 14.20 22.29 -8.20
N ALA A 97 14.02 21.34 -7.29
CA ALA A 97 15.14 20.72 -6.55
C ALA A 97 15.73 19.45 -7.22
N ILE A 98 15.23 19.06 -8.40
CA ILE A 98 15.54 17.77 -9.03
C ILE A 98 16.97 17.75 -9.63
N ASP A 99 17.55 18.90 -9.96
CA ASP A 99 18.81 18.93 -10.74
C ASP A 99 20.10 19.15 -9.92
N ALA A 100 20.04 19.18 -8.58
CA ALA A 100 21.19 19.59 -7.76
C ALA A 100 21.73 18.56 -6.76
N VAL A 101 21.16 17.35 -6.66
CA VAL A 101 21.72 16.29 -5.84
C VAL A 101 22.23 15.19 -6.75
N GLY A 102 23.55 15.03 -6.80
CA GLY A 102 24.21 13.85 -7.36
C GLY A 102 23.87 12.62 -6.52
N VAL A 103 22.62 12.16 -6.60
CA VAL A 103 22.20 10.85 -6.14
C VAL A 103 22.56 9.89 -7.28
N GLU A 104 23.77 9.34 -7.21
CA GLU A 104 24.03 8.05 -7.84
C GLU A 104 22.98 7.06 -7.30
N PRO A 105 22.17 6.42 -8.16
CA PRO A 105 21.12 5.53 -7.71
C PRO A 105 21.78 4.34 -7.02
N ALA A 106 21.55 4.18 -5.72
CA ALA A 106 21.87 2.94 -5.04
C ALA A 106 20.89 1.88 -5.53
N GLU A 107 21.30 1.15 -6.57
CA GLU A 107 20.60 0.01 -7.16
C GLU A 107 20.54 -1.14 -6.14
N SER A 108 19.61 -1.08 -5.20
CA SER A 108 19.19 -2.28 -4.49
C SER A 108 18.04 -2.89 -5.29
N GLU A 109 18.39 -3.82 -6.19
CA GLU A 109 17.43 -4.57 -6.98
C GLU A 109 16.47 -5.35 -6.08
N CYS A 110 15.21 -4.89 -6.01
CA CYS A 110 14.15 -5.66 -5.38
C CYS A 110 13.96 -6.96 -6.18
N LYS A 111 14.16 -8.12 -5.54
CA LYS A 111 14.01 -9.44 -6.19
C LYS A 111 12.66 -9.59 -6.92
N GLN A 112 11.57 -9.08 -6.33
CA GLN A 112 10.26 -9.08 -6.99
C GLN A 112 10.18 -8.18 -8.23
N CYS A 113 10.94 -7.08 -8.28
CA CYS A 113 11.02 -6.22 -9.47
C CYS A 113 11.84 -6.88 -10.58
N VAL A 114 12.95 -7.55 -10.23
CA VAL A 114 13.74 -8.35 -11.19
C VAL A 114 12.89 -9.47 -11.79
N ASP A 115 12.08 -10.15 -10.96
CA ASP A 115 11.18 -11.19 -11.43
C ASP A 115 10.07 -10.63 -12.33
N LYS A 116 9.53 -9.44 -12.03
CA LYS A 116 8.57 -8.74 -12.90
C LYS A 116 9.19 -8.37 -14.25
N GLU A 117 10.39 -7.79 -14.28
CA GLU A 117 11.07 -7.43 -15.52
C GLU A 117 11.37 -8.66 -16.41
N ARG A 118 11.76 -9.78 -15.79
CA ARG A 118 11.93 -11.05 -16.51
C ARG A 118 10.62 -11.57 -17.11
N ILE A 119 9.53 -11.49 -16.35
CA ILE A 119 8.20 -11.87 -16.84
C ILE A 119 7.76 -10.94 -17.98
N ILE A 120 7.96 -9.64 -17.85
CA ILE A 120 7.63 -8.65 -18.89
C ILE A 120 8.40 -8.97 -20.18
N SER A 121 9.71 -9.18 -20.09
CA SER A 121 10.54 -9.51 -21.26
C SER A 121 10.11 -10.82 -21.92
N ALA A 122 9.80 -11.85 -21.13
CA ALA A 122 9.32 -13.13 -21.64
C ALA A 122 7.96 -12.98 -22.36
N LEU A 123 7.03 -12.23 -21.79
CA LEU A 123 5.72 -11.97 -22.40
C LEU A 123 5.83 -11.15 -23.68
N GLN A 124 6.69 -10.13 -23.70
CA GLN A 124 6.96 -9.33 -24.91
C GLN A 124 7.50 -10.20 -26.05
N LYS A 125 8.38 -11.16 -25.76
CA LYS A 125 8.89 -12.10 -26.76
C LYS A 125 7.80 -13.03 -27.33
N VAL A 126 6.84 -13.44 -26.50
CA VAL A 126 5.70 -14.24 -26.96
C VAL A 126 4.80 -13.42 -27.88
N ILE A 127 4.51 -12.17 -27.51
CA ILE A 127 3.69 -11.26 -28.32
C ILE A 127 4.30 -11.06 -29.71
N THR A 128 5.60 -10.74 -29.80
CA THR A 128 6.26 -10.52 -31.10
C THR A 128 6.28 -11.80 -31.96
N THR A 129 6.40 -12.96 -31.33
CA THR A 129 6.33 -14.25 -32.04
C THR A 129 4.91 -14.49 -32.56
N GLN A 130 3.88 -14.22 -31.78
CA GLN A 130 2.48 -14.34 -32.22
C GLN A 130 2.16 -13.36 -33.34
N ASP A 131 2.62 -12.10 -33.25
CA ASP A 131 2.40 -11.08 -34.28
C ASP A 131 2.98 -11.49 -35.63
N SER A 132 4.19 -12.06 -35.64
CA SER A 132 4.82 -12.58 -36.87
C SER A 132 4.06 -13.79 -37.45
N GLN A 133 3.53 -14.68 -36.60
CA GLN A 133 2.70 -15.80 -37.06
C GLN A 133 1.38 -15.30 -37.67
N VAL A 134 0.73 -14.32 -37.05
CA VAL A 134 -0.49 -13.70 -37.57
C VAL A 134 -0.23 -13.05 -38.93
N ALA A 135 0.88 -12.32 -39.08
CA ALA A 135 1.26 -11.71 -40.36
C ALA A 135 1.45 -12.77 -41.46
N ASN A 136 2.19 -13.85 -41.19
CA ASN A 136 2.41 -14.92 -42.15
C ASN A 136 1.10 -15.63 -42.56
N LEU A 137 0.20 -15.86 -41.61
CA LEU A 137 -1.10 -16.46 -41.89
C LEU A 137 -1.98 -15.52 -42.73
N GLN A 138 -1.96 -14.23 -42.46
CA GLN A 138 -2.67 -13.22 -43.25
C GLN A 138 -2.16 -13.18 -44.70
N GLU A 139 -0.85 -13.25 -44.90
CA GLU A 139 -0.24 -13.30 -46.24
C GLU A 139 -0.66 -14.57 -47.00
N MET A 140 -0.63 -15.74 -46.34
CA MET A 140 -1.11 -16.99 -46.93
C MET A 140 -2.60 -16.93 -47.32
N VAL A 141 -3.44 -16.36 -46.47
CA VAL A 141 -4.87 -16.19 -46.76
C VAL A 141 -5.09 -15.27 -47.97
N CYS A 142 -4.31 -14.21 -48.10
CA CYS A 142 -4.34 -13.31 -49.26
C CYS A 142 -4.06 -14.10 -50.56
N ILE A 143 -2.96 -14.86 -50.59
CA ILE A 143 -2.56 -15.66 -51.76
C ILE A 143 -3.62 -16.72 -52.13
N LEU A 144 -4.27 -17.34 -51.14
CA LEU A 144 -5.31 -18.35 -51.39
C LEU A 144 -6.62 -17.74 -51.90
N ASN A 145 -6.96 -16.52 -51.47
CA ASN A 145 -8.15 -15.82 -51.97
C ASN A 145 -7.97 -15.38 -53.42
N ASP A 146 -6.78 -14.91 -53.80
CA ASP A 146 -6.47 -14.55 -55.19
C ASP A 146 -6.58 -15.75 -56.14
N ARG A 147 -6.23 -16.96 -55.68
CA ARG A 147 -6.31 -18.20 -56.47
C ARG A 147 -7.72 -18.79 -56.60
N LYS A 148 -8.70 -18.32 -55.82
CA LYS A 148 -10.09 -18.79 -55.88
C LYS A 148 -10.98 -17.90 -56.76
N GLY A 149 -10.43 -16.80 -57.29
CA GLY A 149 -11.15 -15.82 -58.12
C GLY A 149 -11.08 -16.06 -59.64
N ASP A 150 -10.33 -17.05 -60.09
CA ASP A 150 -10.25 -17.55 -61.48
C ASP A 150 -11.02 -18.89 -61.62
#